data_AF-A0A2Z6SEP8-F1
#
_entry.id   AF-A0A2Z6SEP8-F1
#
_cell.length_a   1.000
_cell.length_b   1.000
_cell.length_c   1.000
_cell.angle_alpha   90.00
_cell.angle_beta   90.00
_cell.angle_gamma   90.00
#
_symmetry.space_group_name_H-M   'P 1'
#
loop_
_entity.id
_entity.type
_entity.pdbx_description
1 polymer ?
#
loop_
_entity_poly.entity_id
_entity_poly.type
_entity_poly.pdbx_seq_one_letter_code
_entity_poly.pdbx_strand_id
1 'polypeptide(L)'
;MSDKQNTAESQAQRIRADTAEARSERSYKAAAHNPSNTEEGRLHAAEKLSELHEQRTGESLDPKYEASVGEKKQSEEQEQQQE
;
A
#
# COMPACT_ATOMS: atom_id res chain seq x y z
N MET A 1 33.74 35.83 8.96
CA MET A 1 33.90 34.38 9.20
C MET A 1 32.85 34.00 10.24
N SER A 2 32.22 32.82 10.12
CA SER A 2 31.18 32.27 11.03
C SER A 2 29.74 32.74 10.70
N ASP A 3 28.72 31.92 10.44
CA ASP A 3 28.58 30.46 10.37
C ASP A 3 27.47 30.13 9.35
N LYS A 4 27.80 29.42 8.27
CA LYS A 4 26.82 28.85 7.32
C LYS A 4 26.49 27.41 7.70
N GLN A 5 25.99 27.21 8.92
CA GLN A 5 25.64 25.87 9.41
C GLN A 5 24.25 25.89 10.04
N ASN A 6 23.17 25.99 9.25
CA ASN A 6 21.86 25.50 9.71
C ASN A 6 20.79 25.37 8.62
N THR A 7 21.06 24.67 7.51
CA THR A 7 20.01 24.48 6.47
C THR A 7 20.00 23.10 5.82
N ALA A 8 20.46 22.06 6.55
CA ALA A 8 20.42 20.68 6.06
C ALA A 8 19.51 19.74 6.87
N GLU A 9 19.17 20.06 8.13
CA GLU A 9 18.46 19.10 9.00
C GLU A 9 16.93 19.21 8.98
N SER A 10 16.36 20.27 8.40
CA SER A 10 14.91 20.52 8.50
C SER A 10 14.05 19.85 7.43
N GLN A 11 14.62 19.27 6.36
CA GLN A 11 13.83 18.66 5.27
C GLN A 11 13.56 17.15 5.46
N ALA A 12 14.30 16.48 6.35
CA ALA A 12 14.20 15.04 6.56
C ALA A 12 13.30 14.62 7.74
N GLN A 13 12.57 15.55 8.38
CA GLN A 13 11.56 15.20 9.39
C GLN A 13 10.20 14.89 8.74
N ARG A 14 10.18 14.07 7.70
CA ARG A 14 8.94 13.63 7.05
C ARG A 14 8.53 12.24 7.56
N ILE A 15 7.50 12.28 8.40
CA ILE A 15 6.52 11.23 8.68
C ILE A 15 7.07 10.01 9.44
N ARG A 16 6.86 10.01 10.76
CA ARG A 16 6.76 8.78 11.55
C ARG A 16 5.55 8.00 11.04
N ALA A 17 5.71 7.26 9.96
CA ALA A 17 4.89 6.10 9.76
C ALA A 17 5.45 5.07 10.75
N ASP A 18 4.64 4.68 11.72
CA ASP A 18 4.98 3.72 12.76
C ASP A 18 5.57 2.45 12.12
N THR A 19 6.89 2.27 12.23
CA THR A 19 7.72 1.17 11.69
C THR A 19 7.78 0.99 10.15
N ALA A 20 8.82 0.30 9.68
CA ALA A 20 9.02 0.04 8.25
C ALA A 20 7.97 -0.95 7.71
N GLU A 21 7.53 -1.86 8.56
CA GLU A 21 6.56 -2.90 8.28
C GLU A 21 5.18 -2.31 7.98
N ALA A 22 4.70 -1.32 8.77
CA ALA A 22 3.41 -0.70 8.49
C ALA A 22 3.40 0.12 7.19
N ARG A 23 4.55 0.70 6.80
CA ARG A 23 4.70 1.34 5.49
C ARG A 23 4.58 0.32 4.35
N SER A 24 5.23 -0.82 4.50
CA SER A 24 5.14 -1.91 3.52
C SER A 24 3.72 -2.46 3.44
N GLU A 25 3.07 -2.71 4.57
CA GLU A 25 1.68 -3.17 4.67
C GLU A 25 0.73 -2.22 3.92
N ARG A 26 0.86 -0.90 4.16
CA ARG A 26 0.05 0.11 3.45
C ARG A 26 0.30 0.10 1.94
N SER A 27 1.54 -0.12 1.52
CA SER A 27 1.93 -0.14 0.11
C SER A 27 1.36 -1.37 -0.61
N TYR A 28 1.44 -2.54 0.02
CA TYR A 28 0.84 -3.78 -0.50
C TYR A 28 -0.68 -3.72 -0.54
N LYS A 29 -1.33 -3.11 0.46
CA LYS A 29 -2.78 -2.86 0.41
C LYS A 29 -3.19 -2.00 -0.78
N ALA A 30 -2.44 -0.91 -1.04
CA ALA A 30 -2.70 -0.07 -2.19
C ALA A 30 -2.52 -0.84 -3.51
N ALA A 31 -1.49 -1.68 -3.62
CA ALA A 31 -1.24 -2.49 -4.81
C ALA A 31 -2.29 -3.60 -5.03
N ALA A 32 -2.78 -4.22 -3.95
CA ALA A 32 -3.84 -5.24 -4.00
C ALA A 32 -5.18 -4.66 -4.46
N HIS A 33 -5.48 -3.40 -4.11
CA HIS A 33 -6.73 -2.72 -4.45
C HIS A 33 -6.64 -1.88 -5.72
N ASN A 34 -5.47 -1.81 -6.36
CA ASN A 34 -5.26 -0.98 -7.54
C ASN A 34 -5.93 -1.62 -8.77
N PRO A 35 -6.99 -1.02 -9.33
CA PRO A 35 -7.69 -1.58 -10.49
C PRO A 35 -6.83 -1.61 -11.76
N SER A 36 -5.80 -0.75 -11.85
CA SER A 36 -4.84 -0.74 -12.96
C SER A 36 -3.74 -1.80 -12.84
N ASN A 37 -3.68 -2.52 -11.71
CA ASN A 37 -2.73 -3.62 -11.53
C ASN A 37 -3.29 -4.91 -12.13
N THR A 38 -2.43 -5.85 -12.52
CA THR A 38 -2.87 -7.16 -13.04
C THR A 38 -3.49 -8.00 -11.94
N GLU A 39 -4.31 -9.00 -12.31
CA GLU A 39 -4.91 -9.93 -11.35
C GLU A 39 -3.85 -10.64 -10.50
N GLU A 40 -2.82 -11.21 -11.14
CA GLU A 40 -1.68 -11.85 -10.47
C GLU A 40 -0.92 -10.86 -9.56
N GLY A 41 -0.74 -9.61 -10.01
CA GLY A 41 -0.09 -8.56 -9.25
C GLY A 41 -0.88 -8.14 -8.01
N ARG A 42 -2.22 -8.09 -8.11
CA ARG A 42 -3.11 -7.83 -6.97
C ARG A 42 -3.10 -8.99 -5.99
N LEU A 43 -3.15 -10.23 -6.47
CA LEU A 43 -3.10 -11.43 -5.63
C LEU A 43 -1.78 -11.50 -4.86
N HIS A 44 -0.65 -11.33 -5.54
CA HIS A 44 0.66 -11.32 -4.90
C HIS A 44 0.80 -10.21 -3.85
N ALA A 45 0.30 -9.01 -4.17
CA ALA A 45 0.29 -7.92 -3.20
C ALA A 45 -0.61 -8.23 -1.98
N ALA A 46 -1.75 -8.89 -2.20
CA ALA A 46 -2.65 -9.31 -1.12
C ALA A 46 -2.03 -10.41 -0.24
N GLU A 47 -1.25 -11.33 -0.80
CA GLU A 47 -0.49 -12.33 -0.04
C GLU A 47 0.54 -11.65 0.89
N LYS A 48 1.31 -10.68 0.35
CA LYS A 48 2.27 -9.91 1.14
C LYS A 48 1.63 -9.01 2.18
N LEU A 49 0.45 -8.47 1.88
CA LEU A 49 -0.37 -7.77 2.87
C LEU A 49 -0.76 -8.70 4.02
N SER A 50 -1.25 -9.90 3.72
CA SER A 50 -1.68 -10.87 4.73
C SER A 50 -0.52 -11.30 5.63
N GLU A 51 0.63 -11.65 5.05
CA GLU A 51 1.85 -12.01 5.80
C GLU A 51 2.27 -10.90 6.79
N LEU A 52 2.31 -9.65 6.35
CA LEU A 52 2.70 -8.51 7.19
C LEU A 52 1.64 -8.18 8.25
N HIS A 53 0.36 -8.31 7.90
CA HIS A 53 -0.74 -8.06 8.83
C HIS A 53 -0.76 -9.09 9.96
N GLU A 54 -0.57 -10.37 9.62
CA GLU A 54 -0.50 -11.47 10.59
C GLU A 54 0.72 -11.30 11.51
N GLN A 55 1.88 -10.92 10.98
CA GLN A 55 3.05 -10.62 11.81
C GLN A 55 2.82 -9.46 12.79
N ARG A 56 2.04 -8.44 12.40
CA ARG A 56 1.79 -7.26 13.24
C ARG A 56 0.66 -7.46 14.24
N THR A 57 -0.39 -8.19 13.88
CA THR A 57 -1.64 -8.27 14.64
C THR A 57 -1.96 -9.66 15.19
N GLY A 58 -1.36 -10.70 14.60
CA GLY A 58 -1.73 -12.10 14.84
C GLY A 58 -2.99 -12.56 14.10
N GLU A 59 -3.61 -11.69 13.30
CA GLU A 59 -4.80 -12.02 12.50
C GLU A 59 -4.41 -12.22 11.04
N SER A 60 -4.92 -13.29 10.42
CA SER A 60 -4.68 -13.57 9.00
C SER A 60 -5.78 -12.93 8.14
N LEU A 61 -5.38 -12.27 7.05
CA LEU A 61 -6.31 -11.72 6.04
C LEU A 61 -6.46 -12.72 4.89
N ASP A 62 -7.66 -12.82 4.30
CA ASP A 62 -7.86 -13.61 3.08
C ASP A 62 -7.31 -12.85 1.85
N PRO A 63 -6.20 -13.32 1.23
CA PRO A 63 -5.60 -12.64 0.10
C PRO A 63 -6.53 -12.57 -1.12
N LYS A 64 -7.38 -13.58 -1.32
CA LYS A 64 -8.28 -13.63 -2.49
C LYS A 64 -9.37 -12.58 -2.35
N TYR A 65 -9.91 -12.41 -1.15
CA TYR A 65 -10.87 -11.36 -0.89
C TYR A 65 -10.26 -9.97 -1.13
N GLU A 66 -9.08 -9.69 -0.58
CA GLU A 66 -8.42 -8.39 -0.73
C GLU A 66 -8.08 -8.06 -2.19
N ALA A 67 -7.61 -9.03 -2.98
CA ALA A 67 -7.34 -8.84 -4.40
C ALA A 67 -8.62 -8.58 -5.22
N SER A 68 -9.73 -9.23 -4.86
CA SER A 68 -11.03 -9.05 -5.55
C SER A 68 -11.60 -7.63 -5.39
N VAL A 69 -11.20 -6.90 -4.35
CA VAL A 69 -11.62 -5.49 -4.16
C VAL A 69 -11.10 -4.61 -5.30
N GLY A 70 -9.87 -4.84 -5.77
CA GLY A 70 -9.32 -4.11 -6.91
C GLY A 70 -9.99 -4.48 -8.23
N GLU A 71 -10.36 -5.75 -8.40
CA GLU A 71 -11.08 -6.23 -9.58
C GLU A 71 -12.49 -5.63 -9.69
N LYS A 72 -13.25 -5.60 -8.59
CA LYS A 72 -14.59 -4.98 -8.57
C LYS A 72 -14.55 -3.50 -8.97
N LYS A 73 -13.58 -2.75 -8.44
CA LYS A 73 -13.35 -1.36 -8.81
C LYS A 73 -13.01 -1.19 -10.29
N GLN A 74 -12.21 -2.11 -10.83
CA GLN A 74 -11.85 -2.10 -12.25
C GLN A 74 -13.09 -2.24 -13.13
N SER A 75 -14.01 -3.14 -12.78
CA SER A 75 -15.28 -3.33 -13.51
C SER A 75 -16.18 -2.09 -13.41
N GLU A 76 -16.32 -1.51 -12.21
CA GLU A 76 -17.12 -0.30 -11.99
C GLU A 76 -16.57 0.92 -12.76
N GLU A 77 -15.24 1.09 -12.82
CA GLU A 77 -14.59 2.17 -13.58
C GLU A 77 -14.74 1.99 -15.10
N GLN A 78 -14.79 0.75 -15.58
CA GLN A 78 -14.99 0.45 -17.01
C GLN A 78 -16.44 0.68 -17.46
N GLU A 79 -17.42 0.44 -16.58
CA GLU A 79 -18.83 0.72 -16.86
C GLU A 79 -19.11 2.22 -16.91
N GLN A 80 -18.54 3.01 -15.99
CA GLN A 80 -18.71 4.47 -15.96
C GLN A 80 -18.07 5.22 -17.13
N GLN A 81 -17.08 4.61 -17.81
CA GLN A 81 -16.43 5.20 -18.99
C GLN A 81 -17.14 4.89 -20.31
N GLN A 82 -18.20 4.07 -20.29
CA GLN A 82 -18.99 3.69 -21.47
C GLN A 82 -20.33 4.43 -21.59
N GLU A 83 -20.68 5.29 -20.62
CA GLU A 83 -21.79 6.27 -20.69
C GLU A 83 -21.32 7.66 -21.14
#